data_AF-A0A7G7CNK8-F1
#
_entry.id   AF-A0A7G7CNK8-F1
#
_cell.length_a   1.000
_cell.length_b   1.000
_cell.length_c   1.000
_cell.angle_alpha   90.00
_cell.angle_beta   90.00
_cell.angle_gamma   90.00
#
_symmetry.space_group_name_H-M   'P 1'
#
loop_
_entity.id
_entity.type
_entity.pdbx_description
1 polymer ?
#
loop_
_entity_poly.entity_id
_entity_poly.type
_entity_poly.pdbx_seq_one_letter_code
_entity_poly.pdbx_strand_id
1 'polypeptide(L)'
;MTHSDKNYSFIDVQRREIFTEIVAKDGVETLAVEKNVPGGSSKRILLLNKYDAQKLKEALEFYLNTIYSKELAGMNATLSPKDMAELFGEDDEF
;
A
#
# COMPACT_ATOMS: atom_id res chain seq x y z
N MET A 1 5.99 30.50 7.14
CA MET A 1 6.29 29.13 7.63
C MET A 1 5.45 28.16 6.80
N THR A 2 6.00 27.64 5.72
CA THR A 2 5.36 26.56 4.96
C THR A 2 5.54 25.28 5.76
N HIS A 3 4.50 24.84 6.48
CA HIS A 3 4.43 23.44 6.88
C HIS A 3 4.54 22.64 5.59
N SER A 4 5.59 21.82 5.48
CA SER A 4 5.72 20.86 4.40
C SER A 4 4.64 19.81 4.65
N ASP A 5 3.41 20.08 4.23
CA ASP A 5 2.32 19.11 4.23
C ASP A 5 2.79 17.94 3.38
N LYS A 6 3.12 16.84 4.05
CA LYS A 6 3.68 15.66 3.40
C LYS A 6 2.57 14.99 2.61
N ASN A 7 2.43 15.39 1.36
CA ASN A 7 1.46 14.84 0.43
C ASN A 7 2.02 13.54 -0.15
N TYR A 8 1.28 12.44 -0.01
CA TYR A 8 1.62 11.18 -0.65
C TYR A 8 0.98 11.12 -2.03
N SER A 9 1.71 10.59 -3.00
CA SER A 9 1.19 10.32 -4.33
C SER A 9 1.59 8.92 -4.80
N PHE A 10 0.75 8.34 -5.64
CA PHE A 10 0.99 7.04 -6.26
C PHE A 10 0.21 6.92 -7.57
N ILE A 11 0.59 5.94 -8.39
CA ILE A 11 -0.14 5.59 -9.61
C ILE A 11 -0.98 4.37 -9.34
N ASP A 12 -2.28 4.44 -9.64
CA ASP A 12 -3.14 3.27 -9.51
C ASP A 12 -3.04 2.31 -10.70
N VAL A 13 -3.67 1.14 -10.60
CA VAL A 13 -3.68 0.12 -11.67
C VAL A 13 -4.33 0.60 -12.97
N GLN A 14 -5.09 1.69 -12.93
CA GLN A 14 -5.70 2.33 -14.09
C GLN A 14 -4.82 3.45 -14.67
N ARG A 15 -3.56 3.55 -14.22
CA ARG A 15 -2.57 4.56 -14.64
C ARG A 15 -2.99 5.99 -14.34
N ARG A 16 -3.75 6.20 -13.26
CA ARG A 16 -4.13 7.54 -12.80
C ARG A 16 -3.18 7.97 -11.70
N GLU A 17 -2.73 9.22 -11.78
CA GLU A 17 -1.99 9.85 -10.69
C GLU A 17 -2.96 10.22 -9.58
N ILE A 18 -2.74 9.62 -8.41
CA ILE A 18 -3.48 9.82 -7.18
C ILE A 18 -2.59 10.57 -6.20
N PHE A 19 -3.14 11.56 -5.51
CA PHE A 19 -2.44 12.27 -4.45
C PHE A 19 -3.36 12.54 -3.26
N THR A 20 -2.77 12.85 -2.11
CA THR A 20 -3.50 13.15 -0.88
C THR A 20 -3.21 14.55 -0.37
N GLU A 21 -4.20 15.17 0.27
CA GLU A 21 -4.08 16.47 0.92
C GLU A 21 -4.92 16.49 2.21
N ILE A 22 -4.44 17.15 3.26
CA ILE A 22 -5.26 17.41 4.46
C ILE A 22 -6.07 18.68 4.20
N VAL A 23 -7.40 18.56 4.26
CA VAL A 23 -8.32 19.67 4.04
C VAL A 23 -9.25 19.84 5.24
N ALA A 24 -9.61 21.08 5.54
CA ALA A 24 -10.64 21.39 6.52
C ALA A 24 -12.03 21.29 5.85
N LYS A 25 -12.89 20.40 6.36
CA LYS A 25 -14.30 20.33 5.98
C LYS A 25 -15.16 20.50 7.22
N ASP A 26 -16.04 21.50 7.19
CA ASP A 26 -16.96 21.81 8.30
C ASP A 26 -16.23 21.97 9.66
N GLY A 27 -15.01 22.52 9.63
CA GLY A 27 -14.15 22.71 10.80
C GLY A 27 -13.39 21.47 11.27
N VAL A 28 -13.49 20.35 10.54
CA VAL A 28 -12.81 19.09 10.86
C VAL A 28 -11.72 18.79 9.82
N GLU A 29 -10.53 18.42 10.28
CA GLU A 29 -9.45 17.95 9.40
C GLU A 29 -9.82 16.60 8.80
N THR A 30 -9.71 16.52 7.47
CA THR A 30 -10.05 15.33 6.69
C THR A 30 -8.99 15.09 5.62
N LEU A 31 -8.74 13.83 5.32
CA LEU A 31 -7.83 13.44 4.25
C LEU A 31 -8.61 13.39 2.93
N ALA A 32 -8.28 14.29 2.01
CA ALA A 32 -8.73 14.22 0.63
C ALA A 32 -7.81 13.27 -0.14
N VAL A 33 -8.42 12.36 -0.92
CA VAL A 33 -7.72 11.55 -1.93
C VAL A 33 -8.25 11.97 -3.28
N GLU A 34 -7.36 12.43 -4.14
CA GLU A 34 -7.73 13.07 -5.40
C GLU A 34 -6.96 12.46 -6.56
N LYS A 35 -7.49 12.63 -7.78
CA LYS A 35 -6.77 12.34 -9.02
C LYS A 35 -6.62 13.58 -9.86
N ASN A 36 -5.50 13.66 -10.57
CA ASN A 36 -5.34 14.65 -11.63
C ASN A 36 -6.31 14.36 -12.78
N VAL A 37 -6.88 15.41 -13.35
CA VAL A 37 -7.64 15.36 -14.61
C VAL A 37 -6.99 16.27 -15.66
N PRO A 38 -7.15 15.96 -16.97
CA PRO A 38 -6.62 16.81 -18.03
C PRO A 38 -7.09 18.26 -17.88
N GLY A 39 -6.17 19.20 -18.07
CA GLY A 39 -6.43 20.63 -17.86
C GLY A 39 -5.98 21.17 -16.49
N GLY A 40 -5.24 20.37 -15.70
CA GLY A 40 -4.60 20.83 -14.46
C GLY A 40 -5.54 20.94 -13.26
N SER A 41 -6.77 20.47 -13.39
CA SER A 41 -7.70 20.34 -12.27
C SER A 41 -7.53 18.98 -11.59
N SER A 42 -8.05 18.84 -10.38
CA SER A 42 -8.16 17.58 -9.66
C SER A 42 -9.61 17.18 -9.46
N LYS A 43 -9.86 15.87 -9.33
CA LYS A 43 -11.15 15.32 -8.99
C LYS A 43 -11.04 14.51 -7.71
N ARG A 44 -11.86 14.86 -6.71
CA ARG A 44 -11.94 14.12 -5.45
C ARG A 44 -12.49 12.71 -5.67
N ILE A 45 -11.80 11.73 -5.09
CA ILE A 45 -12.17 10.31 -5.10
C ILE A 45 -12.72 9.92 -3.72
N LEU A 46 -12.00 10.27 -2.66
CA LEU A 46 -12.40 10.01 -1.28
C LEU A 46 -12.22 11.26 -0.42
N LEU A 47 -13.01 11.32 0.65
CA LEU A 47 -12.79 12.22 1.75
C LEU A 47 -12.95 11.42 3.04
N LEU A 48 -11.86 11.30 3.79
CA LEU A 48 -11.78 10.41 4.94
C LEU A 48 -11.59 11.23 6.21
N ASN A 49 -12.42 10.97 7.22
CA ASN A 49 -12.08 11.39 8.58
C ASN A 49 -11.01 10.44 9.17
N LYS A 50 -10.55 10.72 10.40
CA LYS A 50 -9.53 9.90 11.07
C LYS A 50 -9.92 8.42 11.23
N TYR A 51 -11.19 8.11 11.49
CA TYR A 51 -11.65 6.75 11.73
C TYR A 51 -11.69 5.94 10.43
N ASP A 52 -12.16 6.55 9.35
CA ASP A 52 -12.23 5.89 8.05
C ASP A 52 -10.84 5.74 7.41
N ALA A 53 -9.94 6.71 7.64
CA ALA A 53 -8.54 6.60 7.23
C ALA A 53 -7.83 5.42 7.93
N GLN A 54 -8.09 5.22 9.23
CA GLN A 54 -7.56 4.08 9.98
C GLN A 54 -8.06 2.74 9.42
N LYS A 55 -9.35 2.62 9.12
CA LYS A 55 -9.90 1.41 8.49
C LYS A 55 -9.31 1.13 7.11
N LEU A 56 -9.08 2.17 6.30
CA LEU A 56 -8.42 2.01 5.01
C LEU A 56 -6.98 1.51 5.17
N LYS A 57 -6.23 2.04 6.15
CA LYS A 57 -4.88 1.55 6.48
C LYS A 57 -4.89 0.05 6.80
N GLU A 58 -5.80 -0.40 7.65
CA GLU A 58 -5.93 -1.82 8.03
C GLU A 58 -6.26 -2.71 6.81
N ALA A 59 -7.15 -2.24 5.92
CA ALA A 59 -7.48 -2.96 4.69
C ALA A 59 -6.28 -3.09 3.74
N LEU A 60 -5.47 -2.03 3.62
CA LEU A 60 -4.24 -2.04 2.83
C LEU A 60 -3.19 -2.99 3.41
N GLU A 61 -2.99 -2.96 4.74
CA GLU A 61 -2.08 -3.88 5.44
C GLU A 61 -2.50 -5.34 5.24
N PHE A 62 -3.80 -5.64 5.37
CA PHE A 62 -4.33 -6.98 5.13
C PHE A 62 -4.10 -7.45 3.68
N TYR A 63 -4.36 -6.59 2.70
CA TYR A 63 -4.11 -6.90 1.28
C TYR A 63 -2.63 -7.21 1.04
N LEU A 64 -1.72 -6.35 1.49
CA LEU A 64 -0.27 -6.52 1.31
C LEU A 64 0.23 -7.82 1.93
N ASN A 65 -0.16 -8.10 3.18
CA ASN A 65 0.19 -9.34 3.86
C ASN A 65 -0.30 -10.58 3.10
N THR A 66 -1.50 -10.51 2.52
CA THR A 66 -2.06 -11.59 1.70
C THR A 66 -1.24 -11.84 0.43
N ILE A 67 -0.79 -10.78 -0.26
CA ILE A 67 0.04 -10.90 -1.46
C ILE A 67 1.41 -11.48 -1.11
N TYR A 68 2.10 -10.92 -0.12
CA TYR A 68 3.42 -11.42 0.30
C TYR A 68 3.37 -12.88 0.75
N SER A 69 2.31 -13.29 1.45
CA SER A 69 2.16 -14.69 1.87
C SER A 69 2.03 -15.63 0.66
N LYS A 70 1.34 -15.21 -0.40
CA LYS A 70 1.23 -15.99 -1.65
C LYS A 70 2.54 -16.05 -2.41
N GLU A 71 3.28 -14.93 -2.48
CA GLU A 71 4.59 -14.88 -3.11
C GLU A 71 5.59 -15.81 -2.41
N LEU A 72 5.64 -15.77 -1.07
CA LEU A 72 6.48 -16.67 -0.28
C LEU A 72 6.09 -18.15 -0.45
N ALA A 73 4.79 -18.47 -0.47
CA ALA A 73 4.33 -19.82 -0.73
C ALA A 73 4.69 -20.31 -2.15
N GLY A 74 4.60 -19.42 -3.15
CA GLY A 74 5.04 -19.68 -4.51
C GLY A 74 6.55 -19.87 -4.63
N MET A 75 7.36 -19.10 -3.89
CA MET A 75 8.81 -19.25 -3.82
C MET A 75 9.21 -20.59 -3.17
N ASN A 76 8.52 -21.00 -2.10
CA ASN A 76 8.74 -22.31 -1.47
C ASN A 76 8.31 -23.47 -2.37
N ALA A 77 7.36 -23.25 -3.29
CA ALA A 77 6.99 -24.23 -4.32
C ALA A 77 8.00 -24.32 -5.49
N THR A 78 8.93 -23.36 -5.61
CA THR A 78 10.01 -23.36 -6.63
C THR A 78 11.35 -23.85 -6.13
N LEU A 79 11.55 -24.07 -4.82
CA LEU A 79 12.76 -24.74 -4.33
C LEU A 79 12.72 -26.20 -4.79
N SER A 80 13.70 -26.61 -5.58
CA SER A 80 13.79 -28.01 -6.00
C SER A 80 14.10 -28.90 -4.79
N PRO A 81 13.78 -30.20 -4.82
CA PRO A 81 14.16 -31.13 -3.76
C PRO A 81 15.67 -31.12 -3.45
N LYS A 82 16.51 -30.77 -4.44
CA LYS A 82 17.95 -30.60 -4.27
C LYS A 82 18.29 -29.34 -3.46
N ASP A 83 17.64 -28.21 -3.75
CA ASP A 83 17.85 -26.95 -3.02
C ASP A 83 17.36 -27.06 -1.57
N MET A 84 16.30 -27.84 -1.32
CA MET A 84 15.85 -28.15 0.04
C MET A 84 16.81 -29.09 0.79
N ALA A 85 17.42 -30.06 0.10
CA ALA A 85 18.44 -30.93 0.69
C ALA A 85 19.75 -30.18 0.98
N GLU A 86 20.16 -29.22 0.16
CA GLU A 86 21.34 -28.38 0.43
C GLU A 86 21.11 -27.39 1.59
N LEU A 87 19.88 -26.90 1.80
CA LEU A 87 19.55 -25.95 2.87
C LEU A 87 19.23 -26.61 4.22
N PHE A 88 18.73 -27.85 4.23
CA PHE A 88 18.23 -28.53 5.43
C PHE A 88 18.75 -29.97 5.59
N GLY A 89 19.65 -30.43 4.71
CA GLY A 89 20.12 -31.83 4.67
C GLY A 89 21.54 -32.06 5.17
N GLU A 90 22.16 -31.09 5.84
CA GLU A 90 23.42 -31.31 6.57
C GLU A 90 23.29 -30.82 8.01
N ASP A 91 22.70 -31.67 8.85
CA ASP A 91 22.94 -31.72 10.31
C ASP A 91 22.70 -33.18 10.80
N ASP A 92 23.12 -34.17 10.01
CA ASP A 92 23.26 -35.58 10.44
C ASP A 92 24.72 -36.01 10.28
N GLU A 93 25.66 -35.24 10.85
CA GLU A 93 27.01 -35.72 11.12
C GLU A 93 27.39 -35.45 12.60
N PHE A 94 27.29 -36.53 13.39
CA PHE A 94 27.87 -36.84 14.72
C PHE A 94 27.04 -36.59 15.99
#